data_AF-A0A1V4CFT4-F1
#
_entry.id   AF-A0A1V4CFT4-F1
#
_cell.length_a   1.000
_cell.length_b   1.000
_cell.length_c   1.000
_cell.angle_alpha   90.00
_cell.angle_beta   90.00
_cell.angle_gamma   90.00
#
_symmetry.space_group_name_H-M   'P 1'
#
loop_
_entity.id
_entity.type
_entity.pdbx_description
1 polymer ?
#
loop_
_entity_poly.entity_id
_entity_poly.type
_entity_poly.pdbx_seq_one_letter_code
_entity_poly.pdbx_strand_id
1 'polypeptide(L)'
;MRSASSLALLLSLAACAPLSLDFLRPQAQGLDTMTQKVGHEAPELAFSFEFDDKADAAEGEVGSGYIVVTQDGKELQALPHAFEMPRERLDASGWLQFKDFNGDGLLDFKVTRLYAMDGKLPVDSLYQFDPKTGRYAQIDLVSNAGEIQPSAPNCVSLKVAGASGSPKVESHCYVAASGRWVRGTPAAARRGAAPDRVDAVCDSGAPELVACRRARIEQDKALLTLVRDYRAGRMQSLQAEHGKSYAQSYARHQDLDHSRWREYRDARCATQSREQAVPVKALPASVELCRYEWARDQLRRYKDQMARLGEVKGAKVRQ
;
A
#
# COMPACT_ATOMS: atom_id res chain seq x y z
N MET A 1 6.09 83.12 -40.81
CA MET A 1 7.33 82.46 -40.35
C MET A 1 6.94 81.24 -39.52
N ARG A 2 7.69 80.15 -39.69
CA ARG A 2 7.43 78.78 -39.21
C ARG A 2 7.30 78.71 -37.68
N SER A 3 6.39 77.87 -37.15
CA SER A 3 6.81 76.64 -36.46
C SER A 3 5.62 75.74 -36.11
N ALA A 4 5.86 74.44 -36.22
CA ALA A 4 4.93 73.35 -35.99
C ALA A 4 4.61 73.15 -34.50
N SER A 5 3.45 72.57 -34.20
CA SER A 5 3.28 71.64 -33.09
C SER A 5 2.05 70.77 -33.33
N SER A 6 2.30 69.52 -33.68
CA SER A 6 1.34 68.42 -33.70
C SER A 6 1.02 68.01 -32.25
N LEU A 7 -0.25 67.77 -31.93
CA LEU A 7 -0.60 66.93 -30.79
C LEU A 7 -1.77 66.03 -31.17
N ALA A 8 -1.46 64.74 -31.33
CA ALA A 8 -2.39 63.64 -31.35
C ALA A 8 -2.47 63.06 -29.92
N LEU A 9 -3.67 62.83 -29.41
CA LEU A 9 -3.95 61.97 -28.24
C LEU A 9 -5.25 61.21 -28.55
N LEU A 10 -5.18 60.01 -29.14
CA LEU A 10 -5.10 58.68 -28.49
C LEU A 10 -6.40 58.28 -27.76
N LEU A 11 -7.17 57.43 -28.45
CA LEU A 11 -8.26 56.63 -27.91
C LEU A 11 -7.73 55.67 -26.84
N SER A 12 -8.34 55.72 -25.65
CA SER A 12 -8.20 54.72 -24.60
C SER A 12 -9.05 53.48 -24.93
N LEU A 13 -8.45 52.50 -25.61
CA LEU A 13 -8.94 51.13 -25.61
C LEU A 13 -8.56 50.49 -24.27
N ALA A 14 -9.56 50.25 -23.43
CA ALA A 14 -9.42 49.42 -22.25
C ALA A 14 -8.95 48.03 -22.69
N ALA A 15 -7.72 47.70 -22.32
CA ALA A 15 -7.17 46.36 -22.48
C ALA A 15 -7.94 45.40 -21.57
N CYS A 16 -8.85 44.61 -22.14
CA CYS A 16 -9.15 43.30 -21.58
C CYS A 16 -7.85 42.50 -21.67
N ALA A 17 -7.11 42.42 -20.57
CA ALA A 17 -6.07 41.41 -20.42
C ALA A 17 -6.71 40.05 -20.74
N PRO A 18 -6.14 39.24 -21.64
CA PRO A 18 -6.60 37.87 -21.78
C PRO A 18 -6.38 37.23 -20.41
N LEU A 19 -7.47 36.87 -19.73
CA LEU A 19 -7.41 35.95 -18.61
C LEU A 19 -6.73 34.70 -19.16
N SER A 20 -5.49 34.46 -18.76
CA SER A 20 -4.78 33.24 -19.12
C SER A 20 -5.60 32.06 -18.62
N LEU A 21 -6.29 31.40 -19.54
CA LEU A 21 -6.99 30.14 -19.30
C LEU A 21 -5.99 28.98 -19.21
N ASP A 22 -4.90 29.17 -18.47
CA ASP A 22 -3.89 28.13 -18.22
C ASP A 22 -4.48 26.93 -17.45
N PHE A 23 -5.63 27.12 -16.79
CA PHE A 23 -6.41 26.07 -16.13
C PHE A 23 -7.13 25.11 -17.08
N LEU A 24 -7.25 25.43 -18.38
CA LEU A 24 -7.89 24.56 -19.38
C LEU A 24 -6.88 23.86 -20.29
N ARG A 25 -5.58 24.02 -20.03
CA ARG A 25 -4.58 23.23 -20.74
C ARG A 25 -4.71 21.78 -20.25
N PRO A 26 -4.95 20.80 -21.13
CA PRO A 26 -4.75 19.40 -20.78
C PRO A 26 -3.34 19.30 -20.21
N GLN A 27 -3.16 18.61 -19.09
CA GLN A 27 -1.87 18.42 -18.44
C GLN A 27 -0.98 17.49 -19.30
N ALA A 28 -0.65 17.93 -20.51
CA ALA A 28 0.07 17.17 -21.51
C ALA A 28 1.57 17.33 -21.27
N GLN A 29 2.11 16.39 -20.51
CA GLN A 29 3.30 15.57 -20.81
C GLN A 29 3.69 14.87 -19.50
N GLY A 30 3.05 13.72 -19.29
CA GLY A 30 3.41 12.77 -18.24
C GLY A 30 4.60 11.93 -18.69
N LEU A 31 5.31 11.38 -17.72
CA LEU A 31 6.39 10.39 -17.82
C LEU A 31 6.45 9.63 -19.15
N ASP A 32 7.64 9.53 -19.74
CA ASP A 32 7.85 8.85 -21.00
C ASP A 32 7.44 7.37 -20.87
N THR A 33 6.76 6.86 -21.89
CA THR A 33 6.47 5.43 -21.98
C THR A 33 7.79 4.66 -22.06
N MET A 34 8.01 3.74 -21.13
CA MET A 34 9.17 2.86 -21.12
C MET A 34 8.81 1.50 -21.70
N THR A 35 9.70 0.93 -22.49
CA THR A 35 9.46 -0.34 -23.17
C THR A 35 10.53 -1.35 -22.77
N GLN A 36 10.11 -2.55 -22.36
CA GLN A 36 11.01 -3.55 -21.81
C GLN A 36 10.57 -4.98 -22.14
N LYS A 37 11.54 -5.82 -22.53
CA LYS A 37 11.35 -7.28 -22.59
C LYS A 37 11.57 -7.89 -21.22
N VAL A 38 10.55 -8.53 -20.67
CA VAL A 38 10.58 -9.13 -19.32
C VAL A 38 11.52 -10.33 -19.24
N GLY A 39 11.69 -11.07 -20.33
CA GLY A 39 12.60 -12.21 -20.43
C GLY A 39 13.04 -12.44 -21.87
N HIS A 40 14.01 -13.32 -22.08
CA HIS A 40 14.64 -13.53 -23.40
C HIS A 40 13.63 -13.94 -24.51
N GLU A 41 12.59 -14.68 -24.14
CA GLU A 41 11.53 -15.15 -25.05
C GLU A 41 10.17 -14.46 -24.83
N ALA A 42 10.11 -13.47 -23.93
CA ALA A 42 8.87 -12.78 -23.61
C ALA A 42 8.54 -11.69 -24.66
N PRO A 43 7.24 -11.43 -24.91
CA PRO A 43 6.85 -10.26 -25.67
C PRO A 43 7.29 -8.98 -24.95
N GLU A 44 7.48 -7.94 -25.74
CA GLU A 44 7.85 -6.63 -25.23
C GLU A 44 6.64 -5.95 -24.57
N LEU A 45 6.84 -5.40 -23.37
CA LEU A 45 5.82 -4.69 -22.62
C LEU A 45 6.12 -3.19 -22.62
N ALA A 46 5.06 -2.38 -22.67
CA ALA A 46 5.15 -0.93 -22.54
C ALA A 46 4.50 -0.47 -21.22
N PHE A 47 5.19 0.43 -20.53
CA PHE A 47 4.85 0.96 -19.22
C PHE A 47 4.66 2.47 -19.36
N SER A 48 3.46 2.94 -19.06
CA SER A 48 3.12 4.36 -19.07
C SER A 48 2.53 4.76 -17.72
N PHE A 49 2.45 6.06 -17.45
CA PHE A 49 1.78 6.56 -16.25
C PHE A 49 0.57 7.41 -16.63
N GLU A 50 -0.60 6.99 -16.18
CA GLU A 50 -1.85 7.72 -16.33
C GLU A 50 -2.20 8.38 -14.99
N PHE A 51 -2.24 9.70 -14.97
CA PHE A 51 -2.64 10.46 -13.79
C PHE A 51 -4.14 10.25 -13.52
N ASP A 52 -4.52 10.15 -12.24
CA ASP A 52 -5.92 10.17 -11.84
C ASP A 52 -6.45 11.59 -11.97
N ASP A 53 -7.66 11.75 -12.53
CA ASP A 53 -8.37 13.02 -12.69
C ASP A 53 -8.68 13.68 -11.32
N LYS A 54 -8.55 12.93 -10.23
CA LYS A 54 -8.59 13.43 -8.86
C LYS A 54 -7.21 13.90 -8.44
N ALA A 55 -6.90 15.16 -8.76
CA ALA A 55 -5.67 15.82 -8.35
C ALA A 55 -5.61 16.04 -6.82
N ASP A 56 -5.24 14.99 -6.08
CA ASP A 56 -4.77 15.06 -4.69
C ASP A 56 -3.27 15.46 -4.64
N ALA A 57 -2.70 15.98 -5.73
CA ALA A 57 -1.35 16.53 -5.71
C ALA A 57 -1.34 17.76 -4.79
N ALA A 58 -0.62 17.68 -3.67
CA ALA A 58 -0.28 18.88 -2.92
C ALA A 58 0.44 19.86 -3.88
N GLU A 59 0.24 21.16 -3.69
CA GLU A 59 0.80 22.20 -4.56
C GLU A 59 2.31 21.97 -4.76
N GLY A 60 2.72 21.64 -5.99
CA GLY A 60 4.11 21.34 -6.36
C GLY A 60 4.50 19.86 -6.44
N GLU A 61 3.64 18.91 -6.10
CA GLU A 61 3.89 17.47 -6.26
C GLU A 61 3.43 16.92 -7.64
N VAL A 62 3.99 15.79 -8.05
CA VAL A 62 3.63 15.11 -9.30
C VAL A 62 2.22 14.53 -9.25
N GLY A 63 1.82 13.92 -8.13
CA GLY A 63 0.47 13.41 -7.92
C GLY A 63 0.31 11.89 -8.07
N SER A 64 -0.94 11.43 -8.04
CA SER A 64 -1.32 10.01 -8.07
C SER A 64 -1.93 9.56 -9.39
N GLY A 65 -1.90 8.25 -9.63
CA GLY A 65 -2.38 7.65 -10.86
C GLY A 65 -2.09 6.16 -10.92
N TYR A 66 -1.88 5.67 -12.14
CA TYR A 66 -1.68 4.27 -12.44
C TYR A 66 -0.47 4.08 -13.36
N ILE A 67 0.38 3.13 -13.00
CA ILE A 67 1.36 2.55 -13.93
C ILE A 67 0.60 1.56 -14.80
N VAL A 68 0.40 1.90 -16.06
CA VAL A 68 -0.34 1.10 -17.03
C VAL A 68 0.64 0.26 -17.83
N VAL A 69 0.48 -1.06 -17.74
CA VAL A 69 1.26 -2.06 -18.45
C VAL A 69 0.46 -2.53 -19.65
N THR A 70 1.02 -2.37 -20.83
CA THR A 70 0.40 -2.76 -22.10
C THR A 70 1.29 -3.72 -22.87
N GLN A 71 0.65 -4.53 -23.72
CA GLN A 71 1.31 -5.39 -24.70
C GLN A 71 0.57 -5.21 -26.02
N ASP A 72 1.30 -4.92 -27.09
CA ASP A 72 0.74 -4.73 -28.44
C ASP A 72 -0.43 -3.70 -28.45
N GLY A 73 -0.34 -2.66 -27.62
CA GLY A 73 -1.36 -1.62 -27.45
C GLY A 73 -2.58 -2.02 -26.61
N LYS A 74 -2.61 -3.22 -26.04
CA LYS A 74 -3.67 -3.68 -25.14
C LYS A 74 -3.23 -3.60 -23.69
N GLU A 75 -4.05 -2.99 -22.84
CA GLU A 75 -3.83 -2.99 -21.40
C GLU A 75 -3.89 -4.42 -20.83
N LEU A 76 -2.82 -4.78 -20.12
CA LEU A 76 -2.71 -6.01 -19.33
C LEU A 76 -3.06 -5.77 -17.87
N GLN A 77 -2.64 -4.61 -17.35
CA GLN A 77 -2.74 -4.27 -15.94
C GLN A 77 -2.57 -2.75 -15.71
N ALA A 78 -3.29 -2.21 -14.74
CA ALA A 78 -3.05 -0.91 -14.14
C ALA A 78 -2.65 -1.07 -12.66
N LEU A 79 -1.53 -0.47 -12.25
CA LEU A 79 -0.99 -0.55 -10.90
C LEU A 79 -1.08 0.83 -10.22
N PRO A 80 -1.84 0.98 -9.13
CA PRO A 80 -1.92 2.25 -8.41
C PRO A 80 -0.54 2.69 -7.94
N HIS A 81 -0.19 3.95 -8.21
CA HIS A 81 1.05 4.56 -7.73
C HIS A 81 0.86 6.06 -7.48
N ALA A 82 1.65 6.63 -6.57
CA ALA A 82 1.60 8.05 -6.26
C ALA A 82 3.02 8.59 -6.11
N PHE A 83 3.32 9.66 -6.83
CA PHE A 83 4.57 10.39 -6.73
C PHE A 83 4.39 11.53 -5.75
N GLU A 84 4.82 11.31 -4.52
CA GLU A 84 4.86 12.31 -3.43
C GLU A 84 6.20 13.06 -3.52
N MET A 85 6.47 13.69 -4.65
CA MET A 85 7.72 14.42 -4.87
C MET A 85 7.52 15.59 -5.84
N PRO A 86 8.40 16.62 -5.78
CA PRO A 86 8.40 17.67 -6.78
C PRO A 86 8.68 17.15 -8.19
N ARG A 87 8.04 17.73 -9.20
CA ARG A 87 8.17 17.29 -10.60
C ARG A 87 9.61 17.36 -11.11
N GLU A 88 10.41 18.29 -10.60
CA GLU A 88 11.81 18.46 -10.98
C GLU A 88 12.72 17.32 -10.48
N ARG A 89 12.24 16.52 -9.52
CA ARG A 89 12.96 15.36 -8.97
C ARG A 89 12.61 14.06 -9.70
N LEU A 90 11.58 14.08 -10.52
CA LEU A 90 11.15 12.93 -11.29
C LEU A 90 11.83 12.93 -12.65
N ASP A 91 12.68 11.94 -12.89
CA ASP A 91 13.26 11.71 -14.22
C ASP A 91 12.19 11.17 -15.15
N ALA A 92 11.72 12.00 -16.09
CA ALA A 92 10.66 11.64 -17.03
C ALA A 92 11.01 10.41 -17.89
N SER A 93 12.30 10.18 -18.17
CA SER A 93 12.78 9.11 -19.04
C SER A 93 13.24 7.86 -18.27
N GLY A 94 13.56 8.01 -16.99
CA GLY A 94 14.15 6.99 -16.13
C GLY A 94 13.34 6.68 -14.87
N TRP A 95 12.03 6.94 -14.90
CA TRP A 95 11.16 6.82 -13.73
C TRP A 95 10.93 5.38 -13.26
N LEU A 96 11.16 4.38 -14.11
CA LEU A 96 11.22 2.95 -13.75
C LEU A 96 12.65 2.40 -13.88
N GLN A 97 13.04 1.57 -12.92
CA GLN A 97 14.28 0.80 -12.95
C GLN A 97 13.97 -0.68 -13.08
N PHE A 98 14.32 -1.27 -14.22
CA PHE A 98 14.10 -2.69 -14.49
C PHE A 98 15.30 -3.54 -14.09
N LYS A 99 15.07 -4.61 -13.35
CA LYS A 99 16.09 -5.58 -12.96
C LYS A 99 15.45 -6.88 -12.50
N ASP A 100 16.13 -7.99 -12.68
CA ASP A 100 15.81 -9.23 -11.98
C ASP A 100 16.19 -9.10 -10.49
N PHE A 101 15.20 -8.77 -9.65
CA PHE A 101 15.41 -8.56 -8.22
C PHE A 101 15.29 -9.87 -7.43
N ASN A 102 14.42 -10.79 -7.86
CA ASN A 102 14.15 -12.05 -7.19
C ASN A 102 15.04 -13.24 -7.67
N GLY A 103 15.83 -13.04 -8.73
CA GLY A 103 16.75 -14.01 -9.31
C GLY A 103 16.09 -15.08 -10.19
N ASP A 104 14.88 -14.85 -10.71
CA ASP A 104 14.15 -15.83 -11.52
C ASP A 104 14.41 -15.71 -13.03
N GLY A 105 15.24 -14.75 -13.44
CA GLY A 105 15.57 -14.48 -14.84
C GLY A 105 14.55 -13.60 -15.57
N LEU A 106 13.52 -13.11 -14.87
CA LEU A 106 12.51 -12.19 -15.39
C LEU A 106 12.70 -10.80 -14.77
N LEU A 107 12.42 -9.75 -15.55
CA LEU A 107 12.57 -8.38 -15.09
C LEU A 107 11.40 -7.95 -14.21
N ASP A 108 11.73 -7.70 -12.96
CA ASP A 108 10.96 -6.90 -12.02
C ASP A 108 11.24 -5.41 -12.27
N PHE A 109 10.47 -4.52 -11.63
CA PHE A 109 10.76 -3.10 -11.69
C PHE A 109 10.61 -2.39 -10.35
N LYS A 110 11.38 -1.32 -10.19
CA LYS A 110 11.33 -0.40 -9.06
C LYS A 110 10.97 1.00 -9.54
N VAL A 111 10.18 1.71 -8.74
CA VAL A 111 9.81 3.12 -8.96
C VAL A 111 9.98 3.90 -7.67
N THR A 112 10.57 5.09 -7.74
CA THR A 112 10.71 5.97 -6.58
C THR A 112 9.41 6.73 -6.35
N ARG A 113 8.84 6.56 -5.16
CA ARG A 113 7.58 7.19 -4.74
C ARG A 113 7.80 8.60 -4.19
N LEU A 114 8.82 8.75 -3.35
CA LEU A 114 9.07 9.97 -2.56
C LEU A 114 10.57 10.23 -2.49
N TYR A 115 10.98 11.45 -2.84
CA TYR A 115 12.27 12.01 -2.42
C TYR A 115 12.02 12.90 -1.22
N ALA A 116 12.41 12.43 -0.05
CA ALA A 116 12.21 13.22 1.15
C ALA A 116 13.20 14.40 1.19
N MET A 117 12.67 15.60 1.45
CA MET A 117 13.43 16.87 1.56
C MET A 117 14.67 16.76 2.45
N ASP A 118 15.66 17.61 2.19
CA ASP A 118 17.01 17.71 2.78
C ASP A 118 17.32 16.73 3.93
N GLY A 119 18.18 15.75 3.63
CA GLY A 119 18.74 14.81 4.61
C GLY A 119 17.97 13.51 4.83
N LYS A 120 16.89 13.25 4.08
CA LYS A 120 16.10 12.01 4.17
C LYS A 120 16.29 11.11 2.94
N LEU A 121 16.06 9.81 3.14
CA LEU A 121 16.28 8.79 2.11
C LEU A 121 15.13 8.76 1.10
N PRO A 122 15.40 8.43 -0.18
CA PRO A 122 14.36 8.08 -1.13
C PRO A 122 13.52 6.91 -0.63
N VAL A 123 12.26 6.85 -1.05
CA VAL A 123 11.35 5.74 -0.75
C VAL A 123 10.89 5.12 -2.05
N ASP A 124 11.17 3.84 -2.22
CA ASP A 124 10.90 3.10 -3.45
C ASP A 124 9.74 2.10 -3.29
N SER A 125 9.11 1.74 -4.40
CA SER A 125 8.22 0.59 -4.53
C SER A 125 8.82 -0.43 -5.49
N LEU A 126 8.82 -1.71 -5.10
CA LEU A 126 9.27 -2.83 -5.93
C LEU A 126 8.05 -3.63 -6.39
N TYR A 127 7.98 -3.92 -7.68
CA TYR A 127 6.96 -4.73 -8.31
C TYR A 127 7.61 -5.94 -8.97
N GLN A 128 7.20 -7.14 -8.53
CA GLN A 128 7.73 -8.40 -9.03
C GLN A 128 6.81 -8.96 -10.13
N PHE A 129 7.39 -9.45 -11.22
CA PHE A 129 6.63 -10.16 -12.25
C PHE A 129 6.25 -11.56 -11.78
N ASP A 130 5.00 -11.96 -12.02
CA ASP A 130 4.53 -13.32 -11.83
C ASP A 130 4.30 -14.00 -13.19
N PRO A 131 5.18 -14.93 -13.61
CA PRO A 131 5.05 -15.60 -14.90
C PRO A 131 3.80 -16.45 -15.02
N LYS A 132 3.14 -16.83 -13.91
CA LYS A 132 1.91 -17.62 -13.96
C LYS A 132 0.72 -16.78 -14.39
N THR A 133 0.69 -15.52 -13.97
CA THR A 133 -0.42 -14.61 -14.25
C THR A 133 -0.10 -13.61 -15.35
N GLY A 134 1.18 -13.46 -15.72
CA GLY A 134 1.65 -12.45 -16.66
C GLY A 134 1.50 -11.02 -16.13
N ARG A 135 1.50 -10.85 -14.80
CA ARG A 135 1.19 -9.59 -14.13
C ARG A 135 2.24 -9.26 -13.09
N TYR A 136 2.31 -7.99 -12.73
CA TYR A 136 3.17 -7.48 -11.67
C TYR A 136 2.42 -7.38 -10.34
N ALA A 137 3.12 -7.68 -9.24
CA ALA A 137 2.61 -7.51 -7.89
C ALA A 137 3.59 -6.70 -7.04
N GLN A 138 3.08 -5.72 -6.30
CA GLN A 138 3.91 -4.95 -5.38
C GLN A 138 4.41 -5.83 -4.24
N ILE A 139 5.70 -5.72 -3.93
CA ILE A 139 6.32 -6.45 -2.81
C ILE A 139 6.24 -5.58 -1.56
N ASP A 140 5.17 -5.79 -0.79
CA ASP A 140 4.87 -5.02 0.44
C ASP A 140 6.01 -5.01 1.46
N LEU A 141 6.83 -6.06 1.52
CA LEU A 141 7.90 -6.19 2.51
C LEU A 141 9.00 -5.14 2.35
N VAL A 142 9.30 -4.75 1.11
CA VAL A 142 10.40 -3.82 0.80
C VAL A 142 9.90 -2.50 0.22
N SER A 143 8.66 -2.46 -0.29
CA SER A 143 8.06 -1.25 -0.84
C SER A 143 7.65 -0.26 0.24
N ASN A 144 7.74 1.02 -0.07
CA ASN A 144 7.31 2.15 0.77
C ASN A 144 8.02 2.27 2.12
N ALA A 145 9.17 1.59 2.28
CA ALA A 145 9.90 1.53 3.54
C ALA A 145 11.22 2.33 3.51
N GLY A 146 11.80 2.53 2.33
CA GLY A 146 13.08 3.21 2.16
C GLY A 146 13.64 3.01 0.76
N GLU A 147 14.93 3.28 0.60
CA GLU A 147 15.61 3.16 -0.68
C GLU A 147 15.98 1.70 -0.91
N ILE A 148 15.59 1.15 -2.06
CA ILE A 148 15.85 -0.23 -2.44
C ILE A 148 17.03 -0.25 -3.40
N GLN A 149 18.08 -0.97 -3.04
CA GLN A 149 19.25 -1.20 -3.87
C GLN A 149 19.46 -2.71 -4.06
N PRO A 150 19.82 -3.19 -5.25
CA PRO A 150 20.26 -4.56 -5.43
C PRO A 150 21.53 -4.81 -4.62
N SER A 151 21.58 -5.90 -3.83
CA SER A 151 22.72 -6.16 -2.93
C SER A 151 23.46 -7.46 -3.27
N ALA A 152 22.75 -8.49 -3.70
CA ALA A 152 23.29 -9.78 -4.13
C ALA A 152 22.28 -10.42 -5.10
N PRO A 153 22.59 -11.56 -5.75
CA PRO A 153 21.58 -12.34 -6.45
C PRO A 153 20.37 -12.55 -5.52
N ASN A 154 19.16 -12.45 -6.08
CA ASN A 154 17.89 -12.61 -5.37
C ASN A 154 17.73 -11.81 -4.07
N CYS A 155 18.51 -10.75 -3.85
CA CYS A 155 18.51 -9.96 -2.63
C CYS A 155 18.59 -8.45 -2.89
N VAL A 156 17.92 -7.70 -2.02
CA VAL A 156 17.96 -6.24 -1.98
C VAL A 156 18.41 -5.74 -0.62
N SER A 157 19.18 -4.66 -0.61
CA SER A 157 19.39 -3.83 0.57
C SER A 157 18.34 -2.74 0.61
N LEU A 158 17.62 -2.67 1.72
CA LEU A 158 16.66 -1.63 2.04
C LEU A 158 17.31 -0.67 3.02
N LYS A 159 17.60 0.55 2.57
CA LYS A 159 18.13 1.62 3.41
C LYS A 159 16.95 2.39 4.00
N VAL A 160 16.74 2.25 5.29
CA VAL A 160 15.65 2.89 6.05
C VAL A 160 16.20 3.91 7.03
N ALA A 161 15.38 4.87 7.45
CA ALA A 161 15.74 5.77 8.55
C ALA A 161 15.77 4.98 9.87
N GLY A 162 16.91 4.99 10.57
CA GLY A 162 17.04 4.42 11.91
C GLY A 162 16.43 5.30 13.00
N ALA A 163 16.17 4.73 14.18
CA ALA A 163 15.55 5.43 15.30
C ALA A 163 16.33 6.68 15.79
N SER A 164 17.64 6.70 15.56
CA SER A 164 18.54 7.83 15.87
C SER A 164 18.72 8.82 14.70
N GLY A 165 17.97 8.68 13.61
CA GLY A 165 18.13 9.48 12.39
C GLY A 165 19.27 9.01 11.48
N SER A 166 20.12 8.08 11.92
CA SER A 166 21.15 7.45 11.08
C SER A 166 20.53 6.38 10.16
N PRO A 167 20.97 6.26 8.90
CA PRO A 167 20.44 5.27 7.98
C PRO A 167 20.81 3.85 8.45
N LYS A 168 19.81 2.97 8.51
CA LYS A 168 19.97 1.54 8.78
C LYS A 168 19.78 0.77 7.49
N VAL A 169 20.66 -0.19 7.21
CA VAL A 169 20.54 -1.07 6.03
C VAL A 169 20.01 -2.42 6.49
N GLU A 170 18.97 -2.89 5.82
CA GLU A 170 18.38 -4.21 6.02
C GLU A 170 18.51 -5.04 4.75
N SER A 171 18.86 -6.31 4.86
CA SER A 171 18.87 -7.22 3.71
C SER A 171 17.54 -7.95 3.62
N HIS A 172 16.99 -8.08 2.42
CA HIS A 172 15.81 -8.88 2.12
C HIS A 172 16.09 -9.73 0.89
N CYS A 173 15.81 -11.03 0.98
CA CYS A 173 16.09 -11.98 -0.09
C CYS A 173 14.85 -12.76 -0.47
N TYR A 174 14.72 -13.06 -1.75
CA TYR A 174 13.68 -13.94 -2.26
C TYR A 174 14.09 -15.40 -2.07
N VAL A 175 13.17 -16.20 -1.54
CA VAL A 175 13.36 -17.64 -1.32
C VAL A 175 12.44 -18.40 -2.27
N ALA A 176 13.00 -18.82 -3.42
CA ALA A 176 12.27 -19.49 -4.50
C ALA A 176 11.46 -20.70 -4.04
N ALA A 177 12.00 -21.51 -3.11
CA ALA A 177 11.31 -22.67 -2.55
C ALA A 177 9.97 -22.32 -1.86
N SER A 178 9.86 -21.10 -1.33
CA SER A 178 8.66 -20.61 -0.67
C SER A 178 7.86 -19.60 -1.51
N GLY A 179 8.45 -19.08 -2.58
CA GLY A 179 7.89 -18.00 -3.39
C GLY A 179 7.73 -16.68 -2.62
N ARG A 180 8.61 -16.40 -1.65
CA ARG A 180 8.44 -15.25 -0.74
C ARG A 180 9.74 -14.51 -0.49
N TRP A 181 9.60 -13.20 -0.33
CA TRP A 181 10.64 -12.35 0.23
C TRP A 181 10.71 -12.52 1.75
N VAL A 182 11.94 -12.67 2.26
CA VAL A 182 12.22 -12.76 3.70
C VAL A 182 13.30 -11.76 4.07
N ARG A 183 13.23 -11.21 5.28
CA ARG A 183 14.34 -10.40 5.81
C ARG A 183 15.54 -11.33 6.00
N GLY A 184 16.65 -11.03 5.33
CA GLY A 184 17.93 -11.70 5.52
C GLY A 184 18.40 -11.47 6.95
N THR A 185 18.79 -12.54 7.65
CA THR A 185 19.42 -12.42 8.96
C THR A 185 20.72 -11.63 8.82
N PRO A 186 20.88 -10.51 9.56
CA PRO A 186 22.22 -9.99 9.80
C PRO A 186 23.02 -11.12 10.43
N ALA A 187 24.24 -11.36 9.97
CA ALA A 187 25.15 -12.22 10.70
C ALA A 187 25.23 -11.70 12.16
N ALA A 188 24.78 -12.54 13.10
CA ALA A 188 24.86 -12.39 14.55
C ALA A 188 24.19 -11.15 15.20
N ALA A 189 22.96 -11.33 15.72
CA ALA A 189 22.58 -10.74 16.99
C ALA A 189 21.61 -11.67 17.74
N ARG A 190 21.99 -11.99 18.97
CA ARG A 190 21.43 -13.04 19.83
C ARG A 190 19.99 -12.77 20.27
N ARG A 191 19.33 -13.88 20.66
CA ARG A 191 18.05 -13.97 21.37
C ARG A 191 17.90 -12.96 22.53
N GLY A 192 16.68 -12.48 22.71
CA GLY A 192 16.14 -11.77 23.88
C GLY A 192 15.29 -10.59 23.41
N ALA A 193 14.07 -10.32 23.88
CA ALA A 193 13.15 -10.95 24.81
C ALA A 193 11.72 -10.67 24.27
N ALA A 194 10.70 -11.31 24.84
CA ALA A 194 9.30 -11.10 24.44
C ALA A 194 8.91 -9.61 24.54
N PRO A 195 8.14 -9.05 23.57
CA PRO A 195 7.77 -7.65 23.63
C PRO A 195 6.72 -7.41 24.70
N ASP A 196 6.99 -6.37 25.50
CA ASP A 196 6.06 -5.70 26.38
C ASP A 196 4.77 -5.26 25.66
N ARG A 197 3.72 -5.02 26.47
CA ARG A 197 2.32 -4.77 26.11
C ARG A 197 2.10 -4.11 24.73
N VAL A 198 1.26 -4.77 23.93
CA VAL A 198 0.91 -4.45 22.54
C VAL A 198 0.31 -3.04 22.35
N ASP A 199 -0.22 -2.42 23.40
CA ASP A 199 -0.74 -1.04 23.34
C ASP A 199 0.35 0.01 23.07
N ALA A 200 1.62 -0.28 23.39
CA ALA A 200 2.75 0.60 23.06
C ALA A 200 3.23 0.47 21.60
N VAL A 201 2.80 -0.59 20.89
CA VAL A 201 3.27 -0.95 19.53
C VAL A 201 2.51 -0.20 18.43
N CYS A 202 1.34 0.36 18.75
CA CYS A 202 0.45 1.05 17.83
C CYS A 202 0.17 2.50 18.25
N ASP A 203 1.09 3.20 18.90
CA ASP A 203 0.86 4.61 19.25
C ASP A 203 0.71 5.49 17.99
N SER A 204 -0.39 6.26 17.92
CA SER A 204 -0.66 7.24 16.85
C SER A 204 0.39 8.36 16.73
N GLY A 205 1.15 8.61 17.80
CA GLY A 205 2.27 9.55 17.82
C GLY A 205 3.63 8.92 17.48
N ALA A 206 3.72 7.60 17.40
CA ALA A 206 4.97 6.89 17.13
C ALA A 206 5.13 6.56 15.64
N PRO A 207 6.32 6.71 15.06
CA PRO A 207 6.57 6.43 13.64
C PRO A 207 6.63 4.93 13.29
N GLU A 208 6.34 4.01 14.24
CA GLU A 208 6.54 2.57 14.09
C GLU A 208 5.37 1.84 13.37
N LEU A 209 5.01 2.32 12.17
CA LEU A 209 3.95 1.75 11.33
C LEU A 209 4.11 0.23 11.09
N VAL A 210 5.35 -0.23 10.93
CA VAL A 210 5.65 -1.66 10.66
C VAL A 210 5.29 -2.53 11.87
N ALA A 211 5.60 -2.07 13.08
CA ALA A 211 5.30 -2.81 14.29
C ALA A 211 3.77 -2.88 14.50
N CYS A 212 3.08 -1.77 14.25
CA CYS A 212 1.62 -1.74 14.33
C CYS A 212 0.94 -2.60 13.25
N ARG A 213 1.40 -2.56 11.99
CA ARG A 213 0.92 -3.45 10.92
C ARG A 213 1.11 -4.92 11.29
N ARG A 214 2.27 -5.28 11.84
CA ARG A 214 2.54 -6.65 12.28
C ARG A 214 1.61 -7.08 13.40
N ALA A 215 1.42 -6.22 14.41
CA ALA A 215 0.47 -6.47 15.49
C ALA A 215 -0.96 -6.66 14.96
N ARG A 216 -1.41 -5.82 14.03
CA ARG A 216 -2.71 -5.98 13.34
C ARG A 216 -2.80 -7.28 12.55
N ILE A 217 -1.77 -7.66 11.79
CA ILE A 217 -1.77 -8.92 11.04
C ILE A 217 -1.93 -10.12 11.97
N GLU A 218 -1.15 -10.17 13.05
CA GLU A 218 -1.24 -11.25 14.03
C GLU A 218 -2.61 -11.28 14.71
N GLN A 219 -3.16 -10.10 15.02
CA GLN A 219 -4.50 -9.96 15.56
C GLN A 219 -5.59 -10.48 14.59
N ASP A 220 -5.50 -10.15 13.30
CA ASP A 220 -6.44 -10.59 12.26
C ASP A 220 -6.33 -12.09 11.98
N LYS A 221 -5.13 -12.67 12.08
CA LYS A 221 -4.93 -14.13 12.02
C LYS A 221 -5.61 -14.81 13.21
N ALA A 222 -5.38 -14.32 14.43
CA ALA A 222 -6.01 -14.87 15.63
C ALA A 222 -7.53 -14.79 15.54
N LEU A 223 -8.06 -13.66 15.05
CA LEU A 223 -9.49 -13.46 14.83
C LEU A 223 -10.04 -14.44 13.79
N LEU A 224 -9.38 -14.59 12.63
CA LEU A 224 -9.83 -15.51 11.59
C LEU A 224 -9.86 -16.96 12.08
N THR A 225 -8.84 -17.39 12.83
CA THR A 225 -8.84 -18.72 13.46
C THR A 225 -10.03 -18.89 14.39
N LEU A 226 -10.26 -17.91 15.27
CA LEU A 226 -11.36 -17.99 16.23
C LEU A 226 -12.75 -17.99 15.57
N VAL A 227 -12.93 -17.23 14.49
CA VAL A 227 -14.16 -17.24 13.67
C VAL A 227 -14.39 -18.62 13.06
N ARG A 228 -13.34 -19.26 12.53
CA ARG A 228 -13.43 -20.62 11.96
C ARG A 228 -13.79 -21.65 13.02
N ASP A 229 -13.19 -21.58 14.19
CA ASP A 229 -13.45 -22.50 15.31
C ASP A 229 -14.88 -22.32 15.83
N TYR A 230 -15.32 -21.08 16.00
CA TYR A 230 -16.69 -20.77 16.40
C TYR A 230 -17.72 -21.27 15.39
N ARG A 231 -17.47 -21.02 14.10
CA ARG A 231 -18.31 -21.53 13.01
C ARG A 231 -18.39 -23.05 13.04
N ALA A 232 -17.26 -23.75 13.14
CA ALA A 232 -17.23 -25.21 13.20
C ALA A 232 -18.01 -25.75 14.41
N GLY A 233 -17.81 -25.15 15.59
CA GLY A 233 -18.52 -25.52 16.80
C GLY A 233 -20.03 -25.26 16.72
N ARG A 234 -20.43 -24.12 16.15
CA ARG A 234 -21.86 -23.76 15.99
C ARG A 234 -22.53 -24.60 14.92
N MET A 235 -21.85 -24.90 13.82
CA MET A 235 -22.34 -25.77 12.76
C MET A 235 -22.67 -27.17 13.28
N GLN A 236 -21.84 -27.74 14.16
CA GLN A 236 -22.13 -29.03 14.81
C GLN A 236 -23.44 -28.98 15.63
N SER A 237 -23.64 -27.91 16.43
CA SER A 237 -24.86 -27.74 17.22
C SER A 237 -26.10 -27.57 16.34
N LEU A 238 -26.00 -26.70 15.32
CA LEU A 238 -27.11 -26.40 14.40
C LEU A 238 -27.47 -27.59 13.52
N GLN A 239 -26.50 -28.43 13.15
CA GLN A 239 -26.77 -29.66 12.41
C GLN A 239 -27.62 -30.63 13.23
N ALA A 240 -27.38 -30.71 14.55
CA ALA A 240 -28.18 -31.53 15.45
C ALA A 240 -29.59 -30.96 15.70
N GLU A 241 -29.75 -29.64 15.73
CA GLU A 241 -31.03 -28.96 16.05
C GLU A 241 -31.92 -28.70 14.84
N HIS A 242 -31.33 -28.40 13.67
CA HIS A 242 -32.04 -27.89 12.50
C HIS A 242 -31.65 -28.60 11.19
N GLY A 243 -30.77 -29.59 11.26
CA GLY A 243 -30.34 -30.38 10.11
C GLY A 243 -29.22 -29.75 9.28
N LYS A 244 -28.67 -30.55 8.37
CA LYS A 244 -27.43 -30.27 7.62
C LYS A 244 -27.53 -29.04 6.69
N SER A 245 -28.67 -28.88 6.01
CA SER A 245 -28.87 -27.76 5.06
C SER A 245 -28.82 -26.40 5.76
N TYR A 246 -29.49 -26.28 6.90
CA TYR A 246 -29.48 -25.06 7.71
C TYR A 246 -28.07 -24.73 8.22
N ALA A 247 -27.37 -25.72 8.77
CA ALA A 247 -26.01 -25.54 9.29
C ALA A 247 -25.01 -25.10 8.20
N GLN A 248 -25.12 -25.63 6.98
CA GLN A 248 -24.30 -25.20 5.85
C GLN A 248 -24.64 -23.78 5.38
N SER A 249 -25.92 -23.42 5.35
CA SER A 249 -26.35 -22.05 5.02
C SER A 249 -25.80 -21.05 6.04
N TYR A 250 -25.91 -21.36 7.33
CA TYR A 250 -25.35 -20.56 8.42
C TYR A 250 -23.83 -20.33 8.26
N ALA A 251 -23.07 -21.40 7.99
CA ALA A 251 -21.62 -21.31 7.80
C ALA A 251 -21.23 -20.37 6.64
N ARG A 252 -21.97 -20.41 5.52
CA ARG A 252 -21.76 -19.51 4.38
C ARG A 252 -22.05 -18.04 4.73
N HIS A 253 -23.16 -17.79 5.43
CA HIS A 253 -23.50 -16.43 5.87
C HIS A 253 -22.44 -15.88 6.83
N GLN A 254 -21.94 -16.71 7.74
CA GLN A 254 -20.91 -16.30 8.69
C GLN A 254 -19.58 -15.91 8.03
N ASP A 255 -19.17 -16.59 6.94
CA ASP A 255 -17.99 -16.21 6.18
C ASP A 255 -18.18 -14.86 5.46
N LEU A 256 -19.37 -14.65 4.89
CA LEU A 256 -19.74 -13.37 4.25
C LEU A 256 -19.80 -12.23 5.26
N ASP A 257 -20.38 -12.47 6.44
CA ASP A 257 -20.49 -11.48 7.51
C ASP A 257 -19.10 -11.05 8.00
N HIS A 258 -18.16 -11.98 8.15
CA HIS A 258 -16.78 -11.65 8.53
C HIS A 258 -16.03 -10.87 7.44
N SER A 259 -16.22 -11.22 6.17
CA SER A 259 -15.64 -10.46 5.05
C SER A 259 -16.17 -9.04 5.01
N ARG A 260 -17.50 -8.88 5.07
CA ARG A 260 -18.17 -7.57 5.07
C ARG A 260 -17.77 -6.71 6.26
N TRP A 261 -17.67 -7.31 7.44
CA TRP A 261 -17.19 -6.60 8.63
C TRP A 261 -15.77 -6.06 8.43
N ARG A 262 -14.87 -6.83 7.82
CA ARG A 262 -13.49 -6.41 7.55
C ARG A 262 -13.44 -5.26 6.55
N GLU A 263 -14.18 -5.38 5.45
CA GLU A 263 -14.30 -4.31 4.44
C GLU A 263 -14.84 -3.02 5.06
N TYR A 264 -15.90 -3.13 5.87
CA TYR A 264 -16.48 -2.01 6.60
C TYR A 264 -15.47 -1.37 7.58
N ARG A 265 -14.77 -2.18 8.37
CA ARG A 265 -13.71 -1.70 9.28
C ARG A 265 -12.66 -0.90 8.52
N ASP A 266 -12.14 -1.47 7.43
CA ASP A 266 -11.03 -0.87 6.70
C ASP A 266 -11.44 0.47 6.06
N ALA A 267 -12.66 0.56 5.53
CA ALA A 267 -13.23 1.80 5.00
C ALA A 267 -13.52 2.84 6.11
N ARG A 268 -14.08 2.42 7.25
CA ARG A 268 -14.39 3.33 8.35
C ARG A 268 -13.13 3.88 8.99
N CYS A 269 -12.10 3.05 9.20
CA CYS A 269 -10.83 3.52 9.76
C CYS A 269 -10.12 4.51 8.84
N ALA A 270 -10.13 4.29 7.52
CA ALA A 270 -9.58 5.24 6.56
C ALA A 270 -10.29 6.60 6.61
N THR A 271 -11.63 6.58 6.72
CA THR A 271 -12.45 7.80 6.80
C THR A 271 -12.26 8.53 8.13
N GLN A 272 -12.32 7.79 9.25
CA GLN A 272 -12.22 8.35 10.60
C GLN A 272 -10.85 9.01 10.86
N SER A 273 -9.76 8.40 10.40
CA SER A 273 -8.42 9.02 10.53
C SER A 273 -8.35 10.35 9.77
N ARG A 274 -9.03 10.49 8.62
CA ARG A 274 -9.09 11.77 7.89
C ARG A 274 -9.95 12.81 8.62
N GLU A 275 -11.07 12.40 9.21
CA GLU A 275 -11.95 13.27 10.02
C GLU A 275 -11.24 13.84 11.27
N GLN A 276 -10.26 13.12 11.82
CA GLN A 276 -9.53 13.50 13.04
C GLN A 276 -8.41 14.52 12.82
N ALA A 277 -8.22 15.03 11.60
CA ALA A 277 -7.21 16.03 11.25
C ALA A 277 -5.78 15.67 11.71
N VAL A 278 -5.46 14.36 11.76
CA VAL A 278 -4.10 13.89 12.04
C VAL A 278 -3.14 14.38 10.95
N PRO A 279 -1.88 14.69 11.30
CA PRO A 279 -0.87 15.05 10.31
C PRO A 279 -0.79 13.99 9.21
N VAL A 280 -0.63 14.42 7.95
CA VAL A 280 -0.62 13.51 6.79
C VAL A 280 0.38 12.35 6.96
N LYS A 281 1.56 12.65 7.52
CA LYS A 281 2.61 11.66 7.84
C LYS A 281 2.17 10.58 8.85
N ALA A 282 1.20 10.88 9.71
CA ALA A 282 0.68 9.98 10.73
C ALA A 282 -0.58 9.22 10.28
N LEU A 283 -1.20 9.59 9.15
CA LEU A 283 -2.41 8.93 8.64
C LEU A 283 -2.25 7.41 8.48
N PRO A 284 -1.16 6.87 7.91
CA PRO A 284 -1.01 5.42 7.78
C PRO A 284 -0.97 4.70 9.14
N ALA A 285 -0.32 5.28 10.14
CA ALA A 285 -0.23 4.71 11.48
C ALA A 285 -1.57 4.81 12.21
N SER A 286 -2.27 5.94 12.08
CA SER A 286 -3.62 6.13 12.64
C SER A 286 -4.63 5.12 12.08
N VAL A 287 -4.60 4.87 10.77
CA VAL A 287 -5.49 3.89 10.12
C VAL A 287 -5.18 2.46 10.61
N GLU A 288 -3.91 2.10 10.73
CA GLU A 288 -3.52 0.76 11.21
C GLU A 288 -3.83 0.55 12.70
N LEU A 289 -3.65 1.59 13.54
CA LEU A 289 -4.09 1.56 14.93
C LEU A 289 -5.60 1.34 15.03
N CYS A 290 -6.41 2.10 14.29
CA CYS A 290 -7.86 1.92 14.28
C CYS A 290 -8.25 0.49 13.89
N ARG A 291 -7.62 -0.07 12.85
CA ARG A 291 -7.86 -1.46 12.42
C ARG A 291 -7.48 -2.46 13.49
N TYR A 292 -6.33 -2.25 14.15
CA TYR A 292 -5.86 -3.08 15.25
C TYR A 292 -6.85 -3.09 16.42
N GLU A 293 -7.32 -1.92 16.84
CA GLU A 293 -8.27 -1.79 17.95
C GLU A 293 -9.61 -2.49 17.66
N TRP A 294 -10.14 -2.32 16.45
CA TRP A 294 -11.35 -2.99 16.01
C TRP A 294 -11.18 -4.50 15.93
N ALA A 295 -10.03 -4.98 15.44
CA ALA A 295 -9.69 -6.40 15.42
C ALA A 295 -9.56 -6.99 16.84
N ARG A 296 -9.00 -6.21 17.77
CA ARG A 296 -8.90 -6.57 19.19
C ARG A 296 -10.27 -6.67 19.85
N ASP A 297 -11.15 -5.69 19.64
CA ASP A 297 -12.51 -5.72 20.17
C ASP A 297 -13.31 -6.91 19.60
N GLN A 298 -13.21 -7.13 18.28
CA GLN A 298 -13.91 -8.24 17.64
C GLN A 298 -13.38 -9.59 18.12
N LEU A 299 -12.07 -9.74 18.33
CA LEU A 299 -11.50 -10.95 18.92
C LEU A 299 -12.06 -11.21 20.32
N ARG A 300 -12.14 -10.17 21.16
CA ARG A 300 -12.74 -10.28 22.51
C ARG A 300 -14.18 -10.80 22.43
N ARG A 301 -15.02 -10.22 21.55
CA ARG A 301 -16.41 -10.66 21.36
C ARG A 301 -16.50 -12.13 20.94
N TYR A 302 -15.66 -12.58 20.00
CA TYR A 302 -15.66 -13.99 19.59
C TYR A 302 -15.15 -14.93 20.68
N LYS A 303 -14.23 -14.49 21.55
CA LYS A 303 -13.81 -15.29 22.72
C LYS A 303 -14.99 -15.51 23.67
N ASP A 304 -15.77 -14.47 23.93
CA ASP A 304 -16.97 -14.56 24.76
C ASP A 304 -18.04 -15.48 24.14
N GLN A 305 -18.24 -15.38 22.82
CA GLN A 305 -19.16 -16.26 22.09
C GLN A 305 -18.70 -17.73 22.11
N MET A 306 -17.39 -17.97 21.98
CA MET A 306 -16.79 -19.30 22.07
C MET A 306 -16.94 -19.90 23.46
N ALA A 307 -16.73 -19.13 24.52
CA ALA A 307 -16.93 -19.58 25.89
C ALA A 307 -18.38 -20.05 26.11
N ARG A 308 -19.36 -19.25 25.69
CA ARG A 308 -20.79 -19.62 25.75
C ARG A 308 -21.11 -20.89 24.96
N LEU A 309 -20.49 -21.06 23.79
CA LEU A 309 -20.66 -22.28 22.99
C LEU A 309 -20.11 -23.52 23.72
N GLY A 310 -19.00 -23.37 24.44
CA GLY A 310 -18.41 -24.42 25.28
C GLY A 310 -19.30 -24.79 26.47
N GLU A 311 -19.89 -23.80 27.15
CA GLU A 311 -20.84 -24.00 28.25
C GLU A 311 -22.09 -24.78 27.82
N VAL A 312 -22.64 -24.46 26.65
CA VAL A 312 -23.80 -25.18 26.08
C VAL A 312 -23.46 -26.64 25.76
N LYS A 313 -22.24 -26.93 25.28
CA LYS A 313 -21.77 -28.32 25.09
C LYS A 313 -21.62 -29.05 26.43
N GLY A 314 -21.07 -28.39 27.45
CA GLY A 314 -20.91 -28.97 28.79
C GLY A 314 -22.23 -29.27 29.51
N ALA A 315 -23.26 -28.46 29.28
CA ALA A 315 -24.59 -28.68 29.83
C ALA A 315 -25.32 -29.88 29.19
N LYS A 316 -25.17 -30.09 27.88
CA LYS A 316 -25.76 -31.25 27.16
C LYS A 316 -25.10 -32.60 27.48
N VAL A 317 -23.87 -32.61 28.01
CA VAL A 317 -23.15 -33.86 28.39
C VAL A 317 -23.49 -34.31 29.82
N ARG A 318 -24.10 -33.43 30.63
CA ARG A 318 -24.48 -33.71 32.03
C ARG A 318 -25.96 -34.04 32.23
N GLN A 319 -26.75 -34.12 31.16
CA GLN A 319 -28.11 -34.64 31.14
C GLN A 319 -28.13 -36.02 30.50
#